data_AF-A0A5J4P4J9-F1
#
_entry.id   AF-A0A5J4P4J9-F1
#
_cell.length_a   1.000
_cell.length_b   1.000
_cell.length_c   1.000
_cell.angle_alpha   90.00
_cell.angle_beta   90.00
_cell.angle_gamma   90.00
#
_symmetry.space_group_name_H-M   'P 1'
#
loop_
_entity.id
_entity.type
_entity.pdbx_description
1 polymer ?
#
loop_
_entity_poly.entity_id
_entity_poly.type
_entity_poly.pdbx_seq_one_letter_code
_entity_poly.pdbx_strand_id
1 'polypeptide(L)'
;GVALMKHALHNTTPNISKSATATDRDGKEITVKVRDGEKIQFANSKIDEIRAGFTDWLNVQSPEFKNRLTEMYNRKFNCFVRPQYDGGHQTFPGLDVKALGITDLYKSQKDAIWMLKQNQGGICDHEVLRP
;
A
#
# COMPACT_ATOMS: atom_id res chain seq x y z
N GLY A 1 -7.41 2.81 -25.16
CA GLY A 1 -6.04 2.25 -25.13
C GLY A 1 -5.30 2.65 -23.87
N VAL A 2 -4.67 3.82 -23.86
CA VAL A 2 -3.76 4.29 -22.78
C VAL A 2 -4.41 4.29 -21.38
N ALA A 3 -5.67 4.71 -21.26
CA ALA A 3 -6.38 4.68 -19.98
C ALA A 3 -6.53 3.26 -19.39
N LEU A 4 -6.78 2.25 -20.23
CA LEU A 4 -6.87 0.85 -19.79
C LEU A 4 -5.50 0.28 -19.43
N MET A 5 -4.43 0.73 -20.09
CA MET A 5 -3.07 0.33 -19.75
C MET A 5 -2.68 0.77 -18.33
N LYS A 6 -3.07 1.98 -17.91
CA LYS A 6 -2.89 2.43 -16.52
C LYS A 6 -3.59 1.51 -15.53
N HIS A 7 -4.85 1.14 -15.82
CA HIS A 7 -5.60 0.20 -14.99
C HIS A 7 -4.96 -1.19 -14.94
N ALA A 8 -4.46 -1.67 -16.07
CA ALA A 8 -3.76 -2.95 -16.17
C ALA A 8 -2.50 -2.99 -15.30
N LEU A 9 -1.62 -1.97 -15.41
CA LEU A 9 -0.36 -1.89 -14.68
C LEU A 9 -0.55 -1.60 -13.17
N HIS A 10 -1.60 -0.87 -12.80
CA HIS A 10 -1.92 -0.57 -11.39
C HIS A 10 -2.77 -1.65 -10.71
N ASN A 11 -3.13 -2.71 -11.42
CA ASN A 11 -4.05 -3.74 -10.95
C ASN A 11 -5.41 -3.17 -10.44
N THR A 12 -5.99 -2.22 -11.19
CA THR A 12 -7.28 -1.58 -10.85
C THR A 12 -8.31 -1.80 -11.95
N THR A 13 -9.59 -1.55 -11.66
CA THR A 13 -10.68 -1.62 -12.64
C THR A 13 -11.27 -0.24 -12.94
N PRO A 14 -11.62 0.06 -14.21
CA PRO A 14 -12.24 1.32 -14.58
C PRO A 14 -13.70 1.37 -14.11
N ASN A 15 -14.11 2.52 -13.58
CA ASN A 15 -15.51 2.77 -13.24
C ASN A 15 -16.22 3.40 -14.44
N ILE A 16 -17.06 2.63 -15.13
CA ILE A 16 -17.79 3.09 -16.33
C ILE A 16 -19.30 3.15 -16.01
N SER A 17 -19.92 4.27 -16.37
CA SER A 17 -21.36 4.50 -16.17
C SER A 17 -22.03 4.94 -17.47
N LYS A 18 -23.33 4.65 -17.56
CA LYS A 18 -24.24 5.09 -18.61
C LYS A 18 -25.40 5.86 -17.99
N SER A 19 -25.94 6.81 -18.74
CA SER A 19 -27.17 7.48 -18.37
C SER A 19 -28.35 6.55 -18.61
N ALA A 20 -29.24 6.41 -17.62
CA ALA A 20 -30.50 5.70 -17.74
C ALA A 20 -31.63 6.61 -17.25
N THR A 21 -32.79 6.53 -17.88
CA THR A 21 -33.98 7.22 -17.42
C THR A 21 -34.57 6.43 -16.25
N ALA A 22 -34.82 7.11 -15.14
CA ALA A 22 -35.52 6.57 -13.98
C ALA A 22 -36.68 7.52 -13.62
N THR A 23 -37.73 6.99 -13.01
CA THR A 23 -38.86 7.79 -12.54
C THR A 23 -38.63 8.16 -11.08
N ASP A 24 -38.72 9.45 -10.77
CA ASP A 24 -38.69 9.94 -9.39
C ASP A 24 -40.00 9.60 -8.66
N ARG A 25 -40.03 9.78 -7.34
CA ARG A 25 -41.21 9.51 -6.48
C ARG A 25 -42.46 10.30 -6.90
N ASP A 26 -42.26 11.44 -7.56
CA ASP A 26 -43.31 12.32 -8.08
C ASP A 26 -43.70 12.04 -9.55
N GLY A 27 -43.24 10.93 -10.14
CA GLY A 27 -43.62 10.51 -11.49
C GLY A 27 -42.87 11.23 -12.62
N LYS A 28 -41.89 12.08 -12.31
CA LYS A 28 -41.07 12.79 -13.30
C LYS A 28 -39.91 11.93 -13.77
N GLU A 29 -39.66 11.90 -15.08
CA GLU A 29 -38.46 11.28 -15.64
C GLU A 29 -37.21 12.07 -15.27
N ILE A 30 -36.25 11.40 -14.63
CA ILE A 30 -34.94 11.92 -14.28
C ILE A 30 -33.86 11.04 -14.93
N THR A 31 -32.75 11.66 -15.32
CA THR A 31 -31.59 10.92 -15.84
C THR A 31 -30.66 10.56 -14.68
N VAL A 32 -30.50 9.27 -14.41
CA VAL A 32 -29.59 8.73 -13.39
C VAL A 32 -28.36 8.09 -14.03
N LYS A 33 -27.20 8.22 -13.38
CA LYS A 33 -25.98 7.50 -13.79
C LYS A 33 -25.99 6.10 -13.19
N VAL A 34 -26.10 5.09 -14.04
CA VAL A 34 -26.07 3.68 -13.65
C VAL A 34 -24.78 3.06 -14.17
N ARG A 35 -24.20 2.09 -13.45
CA ARG A 35 -23.01 1.37 -13.91
C ARG A 35 -23.30 0.65 -15.23
N ASP A 36 -22.35 0.76 -16.15
CA ASP A 36 -22.43 0.10 -17.45
C ASP A 36 -21.68 -1.24 -17.38
N GLY A 37 -22.37 -2.29 -16.93
CA GLY A 37 -21.77 -3.62 -16.67
C GLY A 37 -21.11 -4.24 -17.91
N GLU A 38 -21.72 -4.07 -19.08
CA GLU A 38 -21.18 -4.59 -20.35
C GLU A 38 -19.86 -3.91 -20.71
N LYS A 39 -19.79 -2.57 -20.64
CA LYS A 39 -18.54 -1.86 -20.89
C LYS A 39 -17.47 -2.14 -19.84
N ILE A 40 -17.85 -2.35 -18.58
CA ILE A 40 -16.93 -2.77 -17.52
C ILE A 40 -16.35 -4.14 -17.85
N GLN A 41 -17.17 -5.10 -18.25
CA GLN A 41 -16.72 -6.44 -18.62
C GLN A 41 -15.75 -6.38 -19.81
N PHE A 42 -16.11 -5.64 -20.86
CA PHE A 42 -15.23 -5.45 -22.02
C PHE A 42 -13.89 -4.80 -21.64
N ALA A 43 -13.93 -3.78 -20.77
CA ALA A 43 -12.73 -3.12 -20.28
C ALA A 43 -11.85 -4.06 -19.43
N ASN A 44 -12.45 -4.93 -18.60
CA ASN A 44 -11.73 -5.92 -17.81
C ASN A 44 -11.05 -6.96 -18.71
N SER A 45 -11.77 -7.52 -19.69
CA SER A 45 -11.18 -8.45 -20.68
C SER A 45 -9.98 -7.81 -21.38
N LYS A 46 -10.10 -6.53 -21.79
CA LYS A 46 -9.00 -5.84 -22.44
C LYS A 46 -7.82 -5.56 -21.49
N ILE A 47 -8.08 -5.32 -20.22
CA ILE A 47 -7.06 -5.17 -19.19
C ILE A 47 -6.29 -6.47 -19.01
N ASP A 48 -6.98 -7.62 -18.97
CA ASP A 48 -6.34 -8.91 -18.81
C ASP A 48 -5.48 -9.29 -20.02
N GLU A 49 -5.92 -8.98 -21.24
CA GLU A 49 -5.08 -9.09 -22.45
C GLU A 49 -3.78 -8.26 -22.34
N ILE A 50 -3.88 -7.01 -21.86
CA ILE A 50 -2.71 -6.14 -21.67
C ILE A 50 -1.77 -6.72 -20.63
N ARG A 51 -2.30 -7.26 -19.52
CA ARG A 51 -1.49 -7.89 -18.47
C ARG A 51 -0.75 -9.12 -18.99
N ALA A 52 -1.45 -10.01 -19.69
CA ALA A 52 -0.85 -11.18 -20.29
C ALA A 52 0.26 -10.79 -21.27
N GLY A 53 -0.04 -9.88 -22.22
CA GLY A 53 0.93 -9.41 -23.20
C GLY A 53 2.14 -8.71 -22.58
N PHE A 54 1.96 -7.97 -21.48
CA PHE A 54 3.07 -7.36 -20.75
C PHE A 54 3.97 -8.42 -20.11
N THR A 55 3.40 -9.44 -19.47
CA THR A 55 4.15 -10.55 -18.86
C THR A 55 4.93 -11.33 -19.91
N ASP A 56 4.30 -11.65 -21.04
CA ASP A 56 4.95 -12.37 -22.14
C ASP A 56 6.10 -11.55 -22.73
N TRP A 57 5.85 -10.25 -22.99
CA TRP A 57 6.88 -9.31 -23.43
C TRP A 57 8.03 -9.22 -22.43
N LEU A 58 7.74 -9.13 -21.13
CA LEU A 58 8.76 -9.05 -20.09
C LEU A 58 9.60 -10.34 -20.02
N ASN A 59 8.97 -11.50 -20.19
CA ASN A 59 9.64 -12.80 -20.13
C ASN A 59 10.69 -12.98 -21.22
N VAL A 60 10.43 -12.48 -22.44
CA VAL A 60 11.39 -12.58 -23.56
C VAL A 60 12.54 -11.56 -23.48
N GLN A 61 12.51 -10.62 -22.52
CA GLN A 61 13.61 -9.66 -22.35
C GLN A 61 14.86 -10.30 -21.74
N SER A 62 16.02 -9.70 -22.02
CA SER A 62 17.29 -10.14 -21.46
C SER A 62 17.34 -10.00 -19.93
N PRO A 63 18.15 -10.81 -19.24
CA PRO A 63 18.35 -10.68 -17.79
C PRO A 63 18.80 -9.27 -17.38
N GLU A 64 19.68 -8.64 -18.17
CA GLU A 64 20.19 -7.30 -17.91
C GLU A 64 19.08 -6.25 -17.98
N PHE A 65 18.17 -6.38 -18.94
CA PHE A 65 17.01 -5.50 -19.03
C PHE A 65 16.11 -5.63 -17.80
N LYS A 66 15.79 -6.87 -17.40
CA LYS A 66 14.97 -7.16 -16.20
C LYS A 66 15.60 -6.59 -14.93
N ASN A 67 16.92 -6.73 -14.79
CA ASN A 67 17.66 -6.16 -13.67
C ASN A 67 17.60 -4.63 -13.65
N ARG A 68 17.86 -3.98 -14.80
CA ARG A 68 17.75 -2.51 -14.91
C ARG A 68 16.35 -1.99 -14.61
N LEU A 69 15.31 -2.67 -15.10
CA LEU A 69 13.92 -2.31 -14.84
C LEU A 69 13.59 -2.44 -13.34
N THR A 70 14.02 -3.53 -12.71
CA THR A 70 13.85 -3.78 -11.27
C THR A 70 14.57 -2.72 -10.43
N GLU A 71 15.82 -2.40 -10.77
CA GLU A 71 16.59 -1.35 -10.11
C GLU A 71 15.90 0.01 -10.24
N MET A 72 15.46 0.38 -11.45
CA MET A 72 14.75 1.63 -11.68
C MET A 72 13.46 1.70 -10.85
N TYR A 73 12.69 0.60 -10.79
CA TYR A 73 11.47 0.53 -9.99
C TYR A 73 11.79 0.73 -8.51
N ASN A 74 12.78 0.02 -7.99
CA ASN A 74 13.17 0.14 -6.59
C ASN A 74 13.67 1.55 -6.25
N ARG A 75 14.45 2.20 -7.14
CA ARG A 75 14.92 3.57 -6.92
C ARG A 75 13.82 4.62 -7.01
N LYS A 76 12.76 4.39 -7.78
CA LYS A 76 11.68 5.37 -7.97
C LYS A 76 10.54 5.20 -6.96
N PHE A 77 10.20 3.95 -6.62
CA PHE A 77 8.97 3.64 -5.88
C PHE A 77 9.25 2.94 -4.55
N ASN A 78 10.17 1.98 -4.51
CA ASN A 78 10.55 1.29 -3.26
C ASN A 78 11.83 1.88 -2.63
N CYS A 79 12.07 3.18 -2.79
CA CYS A 79 13.32 3.81 -2.36
C CYS A 79 13.34 4.16 -0.86
N PHE A 80 12.21 4.00 -0.18
CA PHE A 80 12.09 4.24 1.23
C PHE A 80 12.19 2.92 1.99
N VAL A 81 13.35 2.68 2.58
CA VAL A 81 13.51 1.66 3.60
C VAL A 81 12.97 2.23 4.91
N ARG A 82 12.10 1.47 5.60
CA ARG A 82 11.65 1.88 6.93
C ARG A 82 12.88 1.98 7.85
N PRO A 83 13.09 3.11 8.54
CA PRO A 83 14.18 3.20 9.50
C PRO A 83 14.06 2.11 10.55
N GLN A 84 15.16 1.40 10.81
CA GLN A 84 15.25 0.46 11.91
C GLN A 84 15.91 1.17 13.09
N TYR A 85 15.21 1.23 14.22
CA TYR A 85 15.69 1.90 15.41
C TYR A 85 16.19 0.86 16.40
N ASP A 86 17.51 0.78 16.60
CA ASP A 86 18.10 -0.08 17.63
C ASP A 86 18.40 0.73 18.89
N GLY A 87 17.58 0.53 19.91
CA GLY A 87 17.71 1.19 21.20
C GLY A 87 18.57 0.45 22.21
N GLY A 88 19.19 -0.68 21.86
CA GLY A 88 19.94 -1.53 22.79
C GLY A 88 21.11 -0.83 23.49
N HIS A 89 21.67 0.21 22.87
CA HIS A 89 22.76 1.03 23.40
C HIS A 89 22.31 2.02 24.50
N GLN A 90 21.00 2.20 24.71
CA GLN A 90 20.48 3.15 25.67
C GLN A 90 20.58 2.63 27.11
N THR A 91 20.93 3.54 28.02
CA THR A 91 20.88 3.33 29.47
C THR A 91 19.80 4.23 30.08
N PHE A 92 19.21 3.78 31.20
CA PHE A 92 18.09 4.46 31.87
C PHE A 92 18.43 4.77 33.33
N PRO A 93 19.43 5.65 33.58
CA PRO A 93 19.82 6.02 34.94
C PRO A 93 18.67 6.78 35.60
N GLY A 94 18.00 6.15 36.56
CA GLY A 94 16.83 6.70 37.25
C GLY A 94 15.55 5.90 37.04
N LEU A 95 15.53 4.93 36.13
CA LEU A 95 14.45 3.97 36.05
C LEU A 95 14.70 2.83 37.05
N ASP A 96 13.85 2.72 38.06
CA ASP A 96 13.93 1.64 39.05
C ASP A 96 13.32 0.34 38.51
N VAL A 97 14.09 -0.38 37.69
CA VAL A 97 13.69 -1.67 37.13
C VAL A 97 13.42 -2.73 38.22
N LYS A 98 14.08 -2.63 39.38
CA LYS A 98 13.90 -3.56 40.49
C LYS A 98 12.52 -3.40 41.13
N ALA A 99 12.07 -2.16 41.34
CA ALA A 99 10.72 -1.89 41.83
C ALA A 99 9.63 -2.37 40.85
N LEU A 100 9.94 -2.43 39.55
CA LEU A 100 9.06 -2.95 38.51
C LEU A 100 9.10 -4.49 38.36
N GLY A 101 9.98 -5.19 39.10
CA GLY A 101 10.12 -6.65 39.03
C GLY A 101 10.72 -7.16 37.72
N ILE A 102 11.38 -6.31 36.94
CA ILE A 102 12.02 -6.67 35.67
C ILE A 102 13.54 -6.49 35.78
N THR A 103 14.30 -7.30 35.03
CA THR A 103 15.76 -7.19 35.00
C THR A 103 16.22 -6.05 34.09
N ASP A 104 15.49 -5.81 33.00
CA ASP A 104 15.75 -4.77 32.01
C ASP A 104 14.46 -4.50 31.20
N LEU A 105 14.44 -3.39 30.47
CA LEU A 105 13.39 -3.12 29.47
C LEU A 105 13.49 -4.10 28.30
N TYR A 106 12.34 -4.45 27.72
CA TYR A 106 12.31 -5.24 26.49
C TYR A 106 12.99 -4.50 25.34
N LYS A 107 13.58 -5.24 24.40
CA LYS A 107 14.20 -4.67 23.20
C LYS A 107 13.23 -3.75 22.44
N SER A 108 12.00 -4.17 22.27
CA SER A 108 10.94 -3.38 21.61
C SER A 108 10.70 -2.03 22.29
N GLN A 109 10.73 -1.97 23.62
CA GLN A 109 10.56 -0.74 24.38
C GLN A 109 11.77 0.19 24.19
N LYS A 110 12.99 -0.34 24.22
CA LYS A 110 14.21 0.44 23.95
C LYS A 110 14.21 1.00 22.53
N ASP A 111 13.88 0.16 21.56
CA ASP A 111 13.79 0.53 20.14
C ASP A 111 12.73 1.62 19.93
N ALA A 112 11.57 1.51 20.57
CA ALA A 112 10.51 2.52 20.52
C ALA A 112 10.96 3.87 21.10
N ILE A 113 11.67 3.87 22.24
CA ILE A 113 12.22 5.09 22.83
C ILE A 113 13.26 5.72 21.89
N TRP A 114 14.11 4.90 21.26
CA TRP A 114 15.12 5.39 20.31
C TRP A 114 14.45 6.02 19.08
N MET A 115 13.40 5.38 18.56
CA MET A 115 12.58 5.91 17.49
C MET A 115 12.00 7.28 17.84
N LEU A 116 11.36 7.42 19.01
CA LEU A 116 10.76 8.67 19.45
C LEU A 116 11.80 9.79 19.59
N LYS A 117 13.00 9.48 20.11
CA LYS A 117 14.10 10.45 20.22
C LYS A 117 14.57 10.93 18.84
N GLN A 118 14.83 10.01 17.92
CA GLN A 118 15.30 10.34 16.56
C GLN A 118 14.24 11.13 15.77
N ASN A 119 12.96 10.83 15.97
CA ASN A 119 11.85 11.48 15.28
C ASN A 119 11.36 12.76 15.98
N GLN A 120 11.97 13.16 17.10
CA GLN A 120 11.55 14.31 17.93
C GLN A 120 10.08 14.22 18.41
N GLY A 121 9.61 13.00 18.66
CA GLY A 121 8.25 12.71 19.11
C GLY A 121 7.57 11.61 18.29
N GLY A 122 6.32 11.29 18.67
CA GLY A 122 5.50 10.27 18.02
C GLY A 122 4.55 9.58 18.99
N ILE A 123 3.70 8.70 18.45
CA ILE A 123 2.80 7.84 19.21
C ILE A 123 3.24 6.41 18.99
N CYS A 124 3.43 5.68 20.09
CA CYS A 124 3.72 4.25 20.07
C CYS A 124 2.50 3.52 20.63
N ASP A 125 1.88 2.67 19.80
CA ASP A 125 0.91 1.69 20.29
C ASP A 125 1.68 0.43 20.69
N HIS A 126 1.48 -0.01 21.92
CA HIS A 126 2.15 -1.17 22.48
C HIS A 126 1.10 -2.05 23.17
N GLU A 127 0.88 -3.24 22.61
CA GLU A 127 -0.03 -4.20 23.20
C GLU A 127 0.50 -4.65 24.57
N VAL A 128 -0.31 -4.44 25.61
CA VAL A 128 -0.06 -5.00 26.93
C VAL A 128 -0.83 -6.32 27.00
N LEU A 129 -0.15 -7.42 26.67
CA LEU A 129 -0.68 -8.75 26.96
C LEU A 129 -0.80 -8.86 28.48
N ARG A 130 -2.04 -8.81 28.98
CA ARG A 130 -2.33 -9.20 30.35
C ARG A 130 -2.17 -10.72 30.44
N PRO A 131 -1.54 -11.24 31.51
CA PRO A 131 -1.46 -12.69 31.73
C PRO A 131 -2.86 -13.32 31.83
#